data_AF-A0A957V2K8-F1
#
_entry.id   AF-A0A957V2K8-F1
#
_cell.length_a   1.000
_cell.length_b   1.000
_cell.length_c   1.000
_cell.angle_alpha   90.00
_cell.angle_beta   90.00
_cell.angle_gamma   90.00
#
_symmetry.space_group_name_H-M   'P 1'
#
loop_
_entity.id
_entity.type
_entity.pdbx_description
1 polymer ?
#
loop_
_entity_poly.entity_id
_entity_poly.type
_entity_poly.pdbx_seq_one_letter_code
_entity_poly.pdbx_strand_id
1 'polypeptide(L)'
;ERNTAIVRRLFDEVINQEAAGVIDEIFAADVAIHDPLGGDSRGLDAFHQLMGLFDTAFPHHRVTVDAVIAQGDLVAVLHTHTATNTGSFMGMAPTGKT
;
A
#
# COMPACT_ATOMS: atom_id res chain seq x y z
N GLU A 1 14.48 -5.32 -13.52
CA GLU A 1 14.32 -6.59 -12.78
C GLU A 1 14.45 -6.43 -11.26
N ARG A 2 15.46 -5.74 -10.71
CA ARG A 2 15.57 -5.52 -9.25
C ARG A 2 14.44 -4.66 -8.66
N ASN A 3 14.16 -3.50 -9.25
CA ASN A 3 13.15 -2.56 -8.70
C ASN A 3 11.75 -3.16 -8.73
N THR A 4 11.41 -3.93 -9.78
CA THR A 4 10.14 -4.64 -9.89
C THR A 4 9.97 -5.70 -8.81
N ALA A 5 11.06 -6.38 -8.42
CA ALA A 5 11.02 -7.36 -7.33
C ALA A 5 10.75 -6.66 -5.98
N ILE A 6 11.44 -5.55 -5.70
CA ILE A 6 11.22 -4.75 -4.49
C ILE A 6 9.77 -4.26 -4.41
N VAL A 7 9.25 -3.69 -5.50
CA VAL A 7 7.86 -3.20 -5.55
C VAL A 7 6.85 -4.34 -5.34
N ARG A 8 7.12 -5.55 -5.85
CA ARG A 8 6.23 -6.70 -5.60
C ARG A 8 6.15 -7.08 -4.12
N ARG A 9 7.25 -6.95 -3.35
CA ARG A 9 7.25 -7.22 -1.91
C ARG A 9 6.24 -6.36 -1.16
N LEU A 10 6.00 -5.11 -1.59
CA LEU A 10 4.95 -4.28 -1.01
C LEU A 10 3.57 -4.95 -1.10
N PHE A 11 3.20 -5.46 -2.27
CA PHE A 11 1.89 -6.09 -2.44
C PHE A 11 1.83 -7.49 -1.83
N ASP A 12 2.88 -8.30 -2.02
CA ASP A 12 2.90 -9.70 -1.63
C ASP A 12 3.17 -9.89 -0.13
N GLU A 13 4.09 -9.13 0.46
CA GLU A 13 4.49 -9.28 1.86
C GLU A 13 3.74 -8.28 2.76
N VAL A 14 3.84 -6.98 2.48
CA VAL A 14 3.25 -5.96 3.36
C VAL A 14 1.73 -6.06 3.36
N ILE A 15 1.09 -6.11 2.19
CA ILE A 15 -0.38 -6.15 2.08
C ILE A 15 -0.91 -7.58 2.24
N ASN A 16 -0.52 -8.50 1.36
CA ASN A 16 -1.14 -9.83 1.31
C ASN A 16 -0.74 -10.78 2.45
N GLN A 17 0.46 -10.61 3.02
CA GLN A 17 0.91 -11.37 4.20
C GLN A 17 0.83 -10.57 5.50
N GLU A 18 0.34 -9.32 5.44
CA GLU A 18 0.17 -8.44 6.59
C GLU A 18 1.51 -8.22 7.35
N ALA A 19 2.63 -8.24 6.61
CA ALA A 19 3.99 -8.14 7.14
C ALA A 19 4.50 -6.68 7.15
N ALA A 20 3.89 -5.83 7.97
CA ALA A 20 4.20 -4.39 8.03
C ALA A 20 5.69 -4.08 8.27
N GLY A 21 6.43 -4.96 8.97
CA GLY A 21 7.88 -4.78 9.21
C GLY A 21 8.74 -4.78 7.94
N VAL A 22 8.22 -5.29 6.82
CA VAL A 22 8.92 -5.28 5.53
C VAL A 22 9.02 -3.85 4.96
N ILE A 23 8.14 -2.93 5.37
CA ILE A 23 8.17 -1.51 4.95
C ILE A 23 9.56 -0.90 5.21
N ASP A 24 10.13 -1.15 6.38
CA ASP A 24 11.42 -0.59 6.79
C ASP A 24 12.61 -1.17 6.00
N GLU A 25 12.42 -2.31 5.33
CA GLU A 25 13.43 -2.93 4.47
C GLU A 25 13.40 -2.41 3.03
N ILE A 26 12.21 -2.06 2.53
CA ILE A 26 12.00 -1.77 1.10
C ILE A 26 11.89 -0.28 0.79
N PHE A 27 11.64 0.57 1.79
CA PHE A 27 11.60 2.01 1.64
C PHE A 27 12.83 2.70 2.25
N ALA A 28 13.22 3.82 1.65
CA ALA A 28 14.19 4.72 2.25
C ALA A 28 13.59 5.41 3.48
N ALA A 29 14.42 5.67 4.49
CA ALA A 29 14.00 6.35 5.72
C ALA A 29 13.31 7.72 5.46
N ASP A 30 13.68 8.37 4.35
CA ASP A 30 13.19 9.68 3.93
C ASP A 30 12.28 9.61 2.68
N VAL A 31 11.64 8.46 2.43
CA VAL A 31 10.72 8.24 1.29
C VAL A 31 9.75 9.39 1.13
N ALA A 32 9.60 9.89 -0.11
CA ALA A 32 8.54 10.83 -0.46
C ALA A 32 7.31 10.06 -0.95
N ILE A 33 6.15 10.39 -0.40
CA ILE A 33 4.88 9.74 -0.70
C ILE A 33 3.99 10.80 -1.35
N HIS A 34 3.58 10.53 -2.58
CA HIS A 34 2.67 11.38 -3.35
C HIS A 34 1.33 10.67 -3.44
N ASP A 35 0.43 10.96 -2.49
CA ASP A 35 -0.85 10.28 -2.38
C ASP A 35 -2.02 11.25 -2.66
N PRO A 36 -2.96 10.91 -3.56
CA PRO A 36 -4.09 11.79 -3.88
C PRO A 36 -5.12 11.92 -2.76
N LEU A 37 -5.14 11.03 -1.75
CA LEU A 37 -6.11 11.07 -0.65
C LEU A 37 -5.56 11.83 0.57
N GLY A 38 -4.31 11.56 0.94
CA GLY A 38 -3.61 12.11 2.09
C GLY A 38 -2.68 13.28 1.79
N GLY A 39 -2.42 13.57 0.51
CA GLY A 39 -1.48 14.60 0.06
C GLY A 39 -0.03 14.15 0.09
N ASP A 40 0.87 15.09 -0.20
CA ASP A 40 2.31 14.85 -0.19
C ASP A 40 2.84 14.74 1.25
N SER A 41 3.59 13.67 1.52
CA SER A 41 4.22 13.43 2.82
C SER A 41 5.61 12.81 2.67
N ARG A 42 6.37 12.73 3.78
CA ARG A 42 7.74 12.20 3.78
C ARG A 42 8.05 11.37 5.02
N GLY A 43 8.81 10.30 4.84
CA GLY A 43 9.34 9.44 5.89
C GLY A 43 8.56 8.15 6.11
N LEU A 44 9.21 7.16 6.73
CA LEU A 44 8.60 5.84 7.01
C LEU A 44 7.34 5.96 7.88
N ASP A 45 7.34 6.87 8.87
CA ASP A 45 6.18 7.10 9.74
C ASP A 45 4.93 7.49 8.94
N ALA A 46 5.09 8.29 7.89
CA ALA A 46 3.99 8.68 7.01
C ALA A 46 3.44 7.46 6.23
N PHE A 47 4.32 6.56 5.79
CA PHE A 47 3.90 5.33 5.10
C PHE A 47 3.18 4.36 6.05
N HIS A 48 3.70 4.17 7.26
CA HIS A 48 3.06 3.35 8.29
C HIS A 48 1.67 3.87 8.66
N GLN A 49 1.51 5.19 8.78
CA GLN A 49 0.20 5.81 9.02
C GLN A 49 -0.78 5.56 7.86
N LEU A 50 -0.30 5.67 6.62
CA LEU A 50 -1.12 5.39 5.44
C LEU A 50 -1.60 3.94 5.42
N MET A 51 -0.70 2.97 5.63
CA MET A 51 -1.07 1.55 5.69
C MET A 51 -2.02 1.25 6.85
N GLY A 52 -1.75 1.79 8.04
CA GLY A 52 -2.63 1.61 9.21
C GLY A 52 -4.04 2.15 9.00
N LEU A 53 -4.22 3.23 8.22
CA LEU A 53 -5.54 3.73 7.83
C LEU A 53 -6.30 2.69 6.98
N PHE A 54 -5.64 2.11 5.98
CA PHE A 54 -6.24 1.08 5.14
C PHE A 54 -6.54 -0.20 5.93
N ASP A 55 -5.62 -0.68 6.75
CA ASP A 55 -5.81 -1.88 7.57
C ASP A 55 -6.99 -1.74 8.55
N THR A 56 -7.19 -0.54 9.10
CA THR A 56 -8.31 -0.25 10.00
C THR A 56 -9.64 -0.19 9.25
N ALA A 57 -9.68 0.45 8.08
CA ALA A 57 -10.89 0.62 7.29
C ALA A 57 -11.33 -0.67 6.56
N PHE A 58 -10.34 -1.47 6.17
CA PHE A 58 -10.44 -2.60 5.26
C PHE A 58 -9.60 -3.79 5.75
N PRO A 59 -9.88 -4.34 6.95
CA PRO A 59 -9.10 -5.46 7.48
C PRO A 59 -9.13 -6.66 6.54
N HIS A 60 -8.02 -7.39 6.48
CA HIS A 60 -7.80 -8.55 5.59
C HIS A 60 -7.98 -8.24 4.10
N HIS A 61 -7.65 -7.01 3.69
CA HIS A 61 -7.60 -6.65 2.29
C HIS A 61 -6.53 -7.45 1.52
N ARG A 62 -6.78 -7.63 0.22
CA ARG A 62 -5.90 -8.38 -0.68
C ARG A 62 -5.71 -7.62 -1.98
N VAL A 63 -4.49 -7.66 -2.49
CA VAL A 63 -4.12 -7.07 -3.78
C VAL A 63 -3.69 -8.16 -4.75
N THR A 64 -4.26 -8.13 -5.95
CA THR A 64 -3.76 -8.89 -7.10
C THR A 64 -2.98 -7.95 -8.02
N VAL A 65 -1.71 -8.28 -8.30
CA VAL A 65 -0.89 -7.53 -9.25
C VAL A 65 -1.16 -8.02 -10.67
N ASP A 66 -1.87 -7.21 -11.47
CA ASP A 66 -2.30 -7.55 -12.83
C ASP A 66 -1.19 -7.30 -13.86
N ALA A 67 -0.43 -6.21 -13.71
CA ALA A 67 0.71 -5.90 -14.56
C ALA A 67 1.76 -5.07 -13.85
N VAL A 68 3.02 -5.24 -14.27
CA VAL A 68 4.16 -4.42 -13.81
C VAL A 68 4.94 -3.97 -15.03
N ILE A 69 5.16 -2.66 -15.16
CA ILE A 69 5.95 -2.05 -16.23
C ILE A 69 7.09 -1.28 -15.57
N ALA A 70 8.31 -1.44 -16.09
CA ALA A 70 9.47 -0.73 -15.58
C ALA A 70 10.27 -0.05 -16.69
N GLN A 71 10.75 1.15 -16.40
CA GLN A 71 11.63 1.92 -17.27
C GLN A 71 12.69 2.63 -16.43
N GLY A 72 13.95 2.22 -16.57
CA GLY A 72 15.03 2.67 -15.70
C GLY A 72 14.71 2.36 -14.24
N ASP A 73 14.67 3.39 -13.41
CA ASP A 73 14.36 3.25 -11.98
C ASP A 73 12.88 3.34 -11.64
N LEU A 74 12.02 3.63 -12.62
CA LEU A 74 10.58 3.78 -12.43
C LEU A 74 9.87 2.44 -12.58
N VAL A 75 8.91 2.18 -11.69
CA VAL A 75 8.03 1.01 -11.74
C VAL A 75 6.58 1.47 -11.61
N ALA A 76 5.75 1.06 -12.56
CA ALA A 76 4.30 1.24 -12.53
C ALA A 76 3.63 -0.11 -12.31
N VAL A 77 2.60 -0.14 -11.47
CA VAL A 77 1.85 -1.35 -11.13
C VAL A 77 0.38 -1.13 -11.38
N LEU A 78 -0.20 -1.98 -12.24
CA LEU A 78 -1.64 -2.15 -12.34
C LEU A 78 -2.03 -3.27 -11.39
N HIS A 79 -2.98 -3.00 -10.51
CA HIS A 79 -3.44 -3.97 -9.51
C HIS A 79 -4.93 -3.82 -9.23
N THR A 80 -5.51 -4.91 -8.73
CA THR A 80 -6.87 -4.97 -8.23
C THR A 80 -6.84 -5.13 -6.72
N HIS A 81 -7.45 -4.19 -5.99
CA HIS A 81 -7.57 -4.23 -4.53
C HIS A 81 -8.97 -4.68 -4.14
N THR A 82 -9.05 -5.76 -3.35
CA THR A 82 -10.30 -6.35 -2.88
C THR A 82 -10.32 -6.30 -1.36
N ALA A 83 -11.38 -5.73 -0.79
CA ALA A 83 -11.53 -5.66 0.65
C ALA A 83 -12.99 -5.45 1.07
N THR A 84 -13.34 -5.84 2.29
CA THR A 84 -14.64 -5.51 2.88
C THR A 84 -14.51 -4.30 3.79
N ASN A 85 -15.33 -3.27 3.56
CA ASN A 85 -15.32 -2.07 4.37
C ASN A 85 -16.03 -2.29 5.71
N THR A 86 -15.25 -2.59 6.75
CA THR A 86 -15.74 -2.83 8.11
C THR A 86 -15.32 -1.74 9.10
N GLY A 87 -14.39 -0.85 8.72
CA GLY A 87 -14.03 0.34 9.47
C GLY A 87 -14.53 1.64 8.83
N SER A 88 -14.43 2.75 9.57
CA SER A 88 -14.72 4.06 9.00
C SER A 88 -13.61 4.46 8.03
N PHE A 89 -13.97 5.05 6.89
CA PHE A 89 -13.01 5.45 5.87
C PHE A 89 -13.37 6.82 5.32
N MET A 90 -12.42 7.77 5.30
CA MET A 90 -12.62 9.12 4.77
C MET A 90 -13.87 9.82 5.33
N GLY A 91 -14.14 9.65 6.63
CA GLY A 91 -15.30 10.25 7.31
C GLY A 91 -16.63 9.52 7.08
N MET A 92 -16.65 8.44 6.31
CA MET A 92 -17.82 7.59 6.11
C MET A 92 -17.85 6.44 7.11
N ALA A 93 -19.05 6.12 7.61
CA ALA A 93 -19.29 4.95 8.44
C ALA A 93 -19.05 3.64 7.66
N PRO A 94 -18.69 2.53 8.33
CA PRO A 94 -18.48 1.25 7.68
C PRO A 94 -19.74 0.77 6.98
N THR A 95 -19.59 0.33 5.74
CA THR A 95 -20.71 -0.06 4.86
C THR A 95 -20.98 -1.56 4.83
N GLY A 96 -20.00 -2.39 5.21
CA GLY A 96 -20.06 -3.85 5.13
C GLY A 96 -19.99 -4.41 3.70
N LYS A 97 -19.71 -3.58 2.70
CA LYS A 97 -19.62 -3.99 1.29
C LYS A 97 -18.20 -4.42 0.92
N THR A 98 -18.11 -5.32 -0.06
CA THR A 98 -16.87 -5.78 -0.72
C THR A 98 -16.77 -5.16 -2.10
#